data_AF-S7WAJ8-F1
#
_entry.id   AF-S7WAJ8-F1
#
_cell.length_a   1.000
_cell.length_b   1.000
_cell.length_c   1.000
_cell.angle_alpha   90.00
_cell.angle_beta   90.00
_cell.angle_gamma   90.00
#
_symmetry.space_group_name_H-M   'P 1'
#
loop_
_entity.id
_entity.type
_entity.pdbx_description
1 polymer ?
#
loop_
_entity_poly.entity_id
_entity_poly.type
_entity_poly.pdbx_seq_one_letter_code
_entity_poly.pdbx_strand_id
1 'polypeptide(L)'
;MIYILSLPYSLLFYIYLLYLFYILYYFIFIFLKNYLPMNKDTYYPSLFKKQKKQILNENDKFTYPCSIPLNTYYEDDRYNVVNKVEKEYITVFGFSSENTEKIVELIKTKGSIKNMEYGRNYVNVTFEDVNDYEDVISMNRTMVEGEYIGVFRNNMVSRGNIKKKEKGLISKMLEYLFG
;
A
#
# COMPACT_ATOMS: atom_id res chain seq x y z
N MET A 1 -5.45 24.02 71.26
CA MET A 1 -4.32 23.07 71.27
C MET A 1 -4.71 21.91 70.36
N ILE A 2 -4.21 21.87 69.12
CA ILE A 2 -4.62 20.86 68.13
C ILE A 2 -3.63 19.69 68.24
N TYR A 3 -4.11 18.55 68.74
CA TYR A 3 -3.37 17.30 68.76
C TYR A 3 -3.27 16.76 67.33
N ILE A 4 -2.10 16.91 66.72
CA ILE A 4 -1.78 16.23 65.46
C ILE A 4 -1.48 14.77 65.84
N LEU A 5 -2.46 13.88 65.64
CA LEU A 5 -2.28 12.44 65.82
C LEU A 5 -1.19 11.95 64.85
N SER A 6 -0.09 11.47 65.41
CA SER A 6 0.95 10.76 64.66
C SER A 6 0.40 9.44 64.15
N LEU A 7 -0.02 9.41 62.90
CA LEU A 7 -0.39 8.17 62.21
C LEU A 7 0.85 7.26 62.10
N PRO A 8 0.72 5.96 62.40
CA PRO A 8 1.84 5.04 62.27
C PRO A 8 2.28 4.95 60.80
N TYR A 9 3.60 4.92 60.57
CA TYR A 9 4.21 4.88 59.23
C TYR A 9 3.68 3.73 58.36
N SER A 10 3.29 2.60 58.97
CA SER A 10 2.68 1.47 58.28
C SER A 10 1.34 1.82 57.62
N LEU A 11 0.55 2.70 58.25
CA LEU A 11 -0.75 3.11 57.73
C LEU A 11 -0.60 4.12 56.60
N LEU A 12 0.37 5.03 56.70
CA LEU A 12 0.74 5.94 55.61
C LEU A 12 1.26 5.19 54.37
N PHE A 13 2.09 4.16 54.58
CA PHE A 13 2.57 3.30 53.50
C PHE A 13 1.42 2.56 52.79
N TYR A 14 0.46 2.04 53.56
CA TYR A 14 -0.70 1.35 52.99
C TYR A 14 -1.60 2.29 52.18
N ILE A 15 -1.83 3.52 52.66
CA ILE A 15 -2.56 4.55 51.92
C ILE A 15 -1.85 4.89 50.60
N TYR A 16 -0.52 5.03 50.64
CA TYR A 16 0.26 5.29 49.44
C TYR A 16 0.18 4.14 48.42
N LEU A 17 0.25 2.90 48.89
CA LEU A 17 0.14 1.71 48.04
C LEU A 17 -1.23 1.64 47.36
N LEU A 18 -2.32 1.88 48.10
CA LEU A 18 -3.68 1.93 47.55
C LEU A 18 -3.83 3.03 46.51
N TYR A 19 -3.24 4.20 46.76
CA TYR A 19 -3.25 5.31 45.81
C TYR A 19 -2.51 4.96 44.51
N LEU A 20 -1.38 4.26 44.61
CA LEU A 20 -0.63 3.78 43.44
C LEU A 20 -1.44 2.75 42.62
N PHE A 21 -2.11 1.81 43.27
CA PHE A 21 -3.00 0.86 42.60
C PHE A 21 -4.18 1.55 41.92
N TYR A 22 -4.74 2.59 42.53
CA TYR A 22 -5.82 3.37 41.94
C TYR A 22 -5.37 4.09 40.65
N ILE A 23 -4.18 4.71 40.67
CA ILE A 23 -3.61 5.35 39.47
C ILE A 23 -3.37 4.32 38.37
N LEU A 24 -2.79 3.16 38.70
CA LEU A 24 -2.53 2.09 37.75
C LEU A 24 -3.84 1.57 37.12
N TYR A 25 -4.86 1.35 37.94
CA TYR A 25 -6.20 0.94 37.49
C TYR A 25 -6.82 1.97 36.54
N TYR A 26 -6.73 3.26 36.89
CA TYR A 26 -7.25 4.35 36.05
C TYR A 26 -6.54 4.40 34.68
N PHE A 27 -5.23 4.21 34.66
CA PHE A 27 -4.43 4.14 33.43
C PHE A 27 -4.85 2.96 32.54
N ILE A 28 -5.01 1.77 33.13
CA ILE A 28 -5.46 0.56 32.42
C ILE A 28 -6.88 0.77 31.86
N PHE A 29 -7.77 1.39 32.63
CA PHE A 29 -9.14 1.67 32.20
C PHE A 29 -9.19 2.64 31.00
N ILE A 30 -8.42 3.73 31.03
CA ILE A 30 -8.31 4.66 29.88
C ILE A 30 -7.74 3.93 28.66
N PHE A 31 -6.70 3.13 28.86
CA PHE A 31 -6.08 2.36 27.78
C PHE A 31 -7.08 1.40 27.13
N LEU A 32 -7.82 0.62 27.92
CA LEU A 32 -8.85 -0.30 27.44
C LEU A 32 -9.99 0.43 26.71
N LYS A 33 -10.44 1.58 27.23
CA LYS A 33 -11.49 2.38 26.60
C LYS A 33 -11.09 2.92 25.23
N ASN A 34 -9.81 3.26 25.04
CA ASN A 34 -9.30 3.76 23.77
C ASN A 34 -8.91 2.65 22.79
N TYR A 35 -8.61 1.44 23.27
CA TYR A 35 -8.21 0.30 22.44
C TYR A 35 -9.34 -0.64 22.03
N LEU A 36 -10.50 -0.59 22.70
CA LEU A 36 -11.67 -1.35 22.27
C LEU A 36 -12.42 -0.56 21.20
N PRO A 37 -12.42 -1.01 19.92
CA PRO A 37 -13.21 -0.35 18.89
C PRO A 37 -14.70 -0.56 19.18
N MET A 38 -15.36 0.45 19.75
CA MET A 38 -16.81 0.58 19.61
C MET A 38 -17.10 1.07 18.19
N ASN A 39 -17.37 0.14 17.26
CA ASN A 39 -18.40 0.36 16.26
C ASN A 39 -18.84 -0.96 15.60
N LYS A 40 -19.92 -1.55 16.14
CA LYS A 40 -20.84 -2.36 15.35
C LYS A 40 -21.93 -1.40 14.90
N ASP A 41 -21.70 -0.69 13.81
CA ASP A 41 -22.74 -0.25 12.89
C ASP A 41 -22.09 0.34 11.62
N THR A 42 -22.16 -0.46 10.55
CA THR A 42 -22.19 -0.02 9.15
C THR A 42 -21.06 0.87 8.63
N TYR A 43 -19.90 0.26 8.35
CA TYR A 43 -19.03 0.74 7.28
C TYR A 43 -18.93 -0.33 6.17
N TYR A 44 -19.92 -0.32 5.26
CA TYR A 44 -19.81 -1.00 3.97
C TYR A 44 -19.44 0.06 2.92
N PRO A 45 -18.21 0.07 2.38
CA PRO A 45 -17.92 0.92 1.25
C PRO A 45 -18.71 0.39 0.05
N SER A 46 -19.71 1.14 -0.41
CA SER A 46 -20.35 0.87 -1.69
C SER A 46 -19.30 0.96 -2.80
N LEU A 47 -19.00 -0.19 -3.42
CA LEU A 47 -18.09 -0.32 -4.56
C LEU A 47 -18.59 0.40 -5.82
N PHE A 48 -19.84 0.86 -5.82
CA PHE A 48 -20.46 1.54 -6.96
C PHE A 48 -21.03 2.89 -6.52
N LYS A 49 -20.16 3.89 -6.38
CA LYS A 49 -20.61 5.27 -6.53
C LYS A 49 -21.06 5.42 -7.99
N LYS A 50 -22.37 5.54 -8.24
CA LYS A 50 -22.92 5.98 -9.53
C LYS A 50 -22.26 7.32 -9.87
N GLN A 51 -21.22 7.29 -10.69
CA GLN A 51 -20.63 8.49 -11.24
C GLN A 51 -21.70 9.13 -12.13
N LYS A 52 -22.10 10.36 -11.80
CA LYS A 52 -22.82 11.21 -12.75
C LYS A 52 -21.93 11.30 -13.98
N LYS A 53 -22.43 10.87 -15.14
CA LYS A 53 -21.76 11.04 -16.44
C LYS A 53 -21.46 12.54 -16.61
N GLN A 54 -20.22 12.93 -16.36
CA GLN A 54 -19.68 14.15 -16.92
C GLN A 54 -19.45 13.87 -18.40
N ILE A 55 -20.17 14.60 -19.24
CA ILE A 55 -19.94 14.64 -20.68
C ILE A 55 -18.57 15.30 -20.83
N LEU A 56 -17.53 14.52 -21.13
CA LEU A 56 -16.21 15.03 -21.48
C LEU A 56 -16.25 15.47 -22.94
N ASN A 57 -15.87 16.72 -23.20
CA ASN A 57 -15.61 17.22 -24.54
C ASN A 57 -14.28 16.63 -25.05
N GLU A 58 -14.25 16.22 -26.31
CA GLU A 58 -13.17 15.45 -26.95
C GLU A 58 -11.83 16.19 -27.16
N ASN A 59 -11.62 17.38 -26.59
CA ASN A 59 -10.43 18.21 -26.87
C ASN A 59 -9.52 18.48 -25.66
N ASP A 60 -9.80 17.91 -24.50
CA ASP A 60 -8.90 18.04 -23.36
C ASP A 60 -7.75 17.04 -23.48
N LYS A 61 -6.60 17.52 -23.94
CA LYS A 61 -5.32 16.83 -23.71
C LYS A 61 -5.08 16.78 -22.20
N PHE A 62 -5.50 15.67 -21.58
CA PHE A 62 -5.22 15.36 -20.17
C PHE A 62 -3.72 15.07 -19.99
N THR A 63 -2.89 16.11 -19.93
CA THR A 63 -1.53 16.02 -19.38
C THR A 63 -1.61 16.17 -17.87
N TYR A 64 -2.21 15.18 -17.19
CA TYR A 64 -1.94 14.99 -15.78
C TYR A 64 -0.83 13.96 -15.70
N PRO A 65 0.26 14.20 -14.94
CA PRO A 65 1.14 13.12 -14.53
C PRO A 65 0.32 12.24 -13.58
N CYS A 66 -0.48 11.34 -14.16
CA CYS A 66 -1.13 10.27 -13.44
C CYS A 66 -0.02 9.27 -13.11
N SER A 67 0.70 9.56 -12.03
CA SER A 67 1.58 8.61 -11.38
C SER A 67 0.73 7.39 -11.06
N ILE A 68 0.87 6.35 -11.87
CA ILE A 68 0.30 5.04 -11.56
C ILE A 68 0.92 4.68 -10.20
N PRO A 69 0.12 4.38 -9.17
CA PRO A 69 0.67 3.94 -7.91
C PRO A 69 1.41 2.63 -8.19
N LEU A 70 2.74 2.71 -8.21
CA LEU A 70 3.60 1.56 -8.21
C LEU A 70 3.28 0.73 -6.96
N ASN A 71 3.43 -0.57 -7.13
CA ASN A 71 2.98 -1.63 -6.24
C ASN A 71 3.27 -1.28 -4.75
N THR A 72 2.26 -0.78 -4.03
CA THR A 72 2.41 0.08 -2.82
C THR A 72 3.07 -0.62 -1.62
N TYR A 73 3.19 -1.94 -1.66
CA TYR A 73 3.80 -2.73 -0.59
C TYR A 73 5.32 -2.88 -0.72
N TYR A 74 5.89 -2.56 -1.89
CA TYR A 74 7.30 -2.84 -2.19
C TYR A 74 8.20 -1.60 -2.14
N GLU A 75 7.63 -0.42 -2.35
CA GLU A 75 8.34 0.86 -2.25
C GLU A 75 8.08 1.59 -0.92
N ASP A 76 7.19 1.06 -0.07
CA ASP A 76 6.87 1.65 1.22
C ASP A 76 7.78 1.08 2.32
N ASP A 77 8.67 1.93 2.84
CA ASP A 77 9.63 1.63 3.92
C ASP A 77 9.01 1.05 5.20
N ARG A 78 7.68 1.14 5.35
CA ARG A 78 6.92 0.54 6.46
C ARG A 78 6.80 -0.99 6.33
N TYR A 79 7.12 -1.56 5.17
CA TYR A 79 7.09 -2.99 4.91
C TYR A 79 8.51 -3.51 4.69
N ASN A 80 8.92 -4.49 5.49
CA ASN A 80 10.14 -5.23 5.17
C ASN A 80 9.77 -6.28 4.11
N VAL A 81 10.03 -5.98 2.86
CA VAL A 81 9.99 -7.00 1.80
C VAL A 81 11.19 -7.91 1.99
N VAL A 82 11.00 -9.03 2.68
CA VAL A 82 12.06 -10.02 2.90
C VAL A 82 12.37 -10.79 1.60
N ASN A 83 11.49 -10.72 0.61
CA ASN A 83 11.58 -11.53 -0.61
C ASN A 83 12.23 -10.76 -1.75
N LYS A 84 13.15 -11.44 -2.44
CA LYS A 84 13.72 -10.99 -3.71
C LYS A 84 12.62 -11.02 -4.78
N VAL A 85 12.53 -9.99 -5.61
CA VAL A 85 11.67 -10.01 -6.81
C VAL A 85 12.11 -11.19 -7.66
N GLU A 86 11.19 -12.13 -7.93
CA GLU A 86 11.50 -13.40 -8.59
C GLU A 86 11.51 -13.23 -10.11
N LYS A 87 10.53 -12.48 -10.62
CA LYS A 87 10.41 -12.13 -12.02
C LYS A 87 9.91 -10.71 -12.16
N GLU A 88 10.62 -9.97 -12.99
CA GLU A 88 10.24 -8.65 -13.43
C GLU A 88 9.85 -8.75 -14.90
N TYR A 89 8.64 -8.30 -15.23
CA TYR A 89 8.16 -8.25 -16.60
C TYR A 89 7.15 -7.11 -16.78
N ILE A 90 6.98 -6.69 -18.02
CA ILE A 90 5.95 -5.73 -18.41
C ILE A 90 4.79 -6.49 -19.02
N THR A 91 3.59 -6.11 -18.64
CA THR A 91 2.37 -6.60 -19.28
C THR A 91 1.78 -5.49 -20.14
N VAL A 92 1.69 -5.76 -21.45
CA VAL A 92 0.94 -4.96 -22.42
C VAL A 92 -0.41 -5.64 -22.63
N PHE A 93 -1.52 -4.91 -22.55
CA PHE A 93 -2.87 -5.49 -22.64
C PHE A 93 -3.88 -4.54 -23.30
N GLY A 94 -5.06 -5.05 -23.64
CA GLY A 94 -6.17 -4.23 -24.14
C GLY A 94 -6.29 -4.15 -25.66
N PHE A 95 -5.55 -5.00 -26.38
CA PHE A 95 -5.63 -5.14 -27.84
C PHE A 95 -6.41 -6.40 -28.24
N SER A 96 -6.98 -6.39 -29.45
CA SER A 96 -7.60 -7.57 -30.06
C SER A 96 -6.57 -8.54 -30.62
N SER A 97 -6.95 -9.80 -30.81
CA SER A 97 -6.05 -10.82 -31.33
C SER A 97 -5.52 -10.49 -32.73
N GLU A 98 -6.27 -9.73 -33.53
CA GLU A 98 -5.89 -9.24 -34.86
C GLU A 98 -4.73 -8.24 -34.81
N ASN A 99 -4.63 -7.43 -33.74
CA ASN A 99 -3.59 -6.43 -33.57
C ASN A 99 -2.34 -6.94 -32.84
N THR A 100 -2.31 -8.21 -32.45
CA THR A 100 -1.20 -8.81 -31.66
C THR A 100 0.15 -8.62 -32.34
N GLU A 101 0.24 -8.90 -33.65
CA GLU A 101 1.51 -8.83 -34.39
C GLU A 101 2.10 -7.41 -34.39
N LYS A 102 1.25 -6.41 -34.64
CA LYS A 102 1.65 -4.99 -34.63
C LYS A 102 2.12 -4.53 -33.25
N ILE A 103 1.45 -4.99 -32.19
CA ILE A 103 1.87 -4.71 -30.81
C ILE A 103 3.24 -5.33 -30.52
N VAL A 104 3.45 -6.57 -30.96
CA VAL A 104 4.73 -7.27 -30.78
C VAL A 104 5.86 -6.58 -31.55
N GLU A 105 5.61 -6.13 -32.78
CA GLU A 105 6.57 -5.34 -33.54
C GLU A 105 6.92 -4.04 -32.82
N LEU A 106 5.92 -3.29 -32.34
CA LEU A 106 6.12 -2.07 -31.56
C LEU A 106 6.99 -2.32 -30.32
N ILE A 107 6.71 -3.37 -29.55
CA ILE A 107 7.49 -3.73 -28.36
C ILE A 107 8.94 -4.04 -28.74
N LYS A 108 9.17 -4.79 -29.83
CA LYS A 108 10.52 -5.13 -30.31
C LYS A 108 11.33 -3.90 -30.73
N THR A 109 10.68 -2.81 -31.14
CA THR A 109 11.39 -1.56 -31.45
C THR A 109 11.93 -0.83 -30.22
N LYS A 110 11.47 -1.19 -29.01
CA LYS A 110 11.81 -0.49 -27.77
C LYS A 110 13.01 -1.06 -27.03
N GLY A 111 13.39 -2.31 -27.27
CA GLY A 111 14.47 -2.91 -26.50
C GLY A 111 14.75 -4.37 -26.84
N SER A 112 15.79 -4.90 -26.22
CA SER A 112 16.25 -6.29 -26.41
C SER A 112 15.41 -7.22 -25.54
N ILE A 113 14.56 -8.01 -26.18
CA ILE A 113 13.62 -8.91 -25.52
C ILE A 113 14.31 -10.20 -25.12
N LYS A 114 14.32 -10.49 -23.81
CA LYS A 114 14.82 -11.75 -23.24
C LYS A 114 13.80 -12.87 -23.34
N ASN A 115 12.54 -12.58 -23.03
CA ASN A 115 11.44 -13.54 -23.08
C ASN A 115 10.10 -12.85 -23.35
N MET A 116 9.18 -13.54 -23.99
CA MET A 116 7.84 -13.06 -24.28
C MET A 116 6.81 -14.17 -24.11
N GLU A 117 5.76 -13.91 -23.33
CA GLU A 117 4.65 -14.85 -23.10
C GLU A 117 3.35 -14.23 -23.63
N TYR A 118 2.62 -15.00 -24.44
CA TYR A 118 1.42 -14.54 -25.11
C TYR A 118 0.16 -14.99 -24.38
N GLY A 119 -0.73 -14.05 -24.14
CA GLY A 119 -2.10 -14.27 -23.70
C GLY A 119 -3.12 -14.02 -24.81
N ARG A 120 -4.41 -14.07 -24.45
CA ARG A 120 -5.51 -13.82 -25.41
C ARG A 120 -5.57 -12.36 -25.89
N ASN A 121 -5.32 -11.43 -24.98
CA ASN A 121 -5.43 -9.98 -25.15
C ASN A 121 -4.34 -9.23 -24.35
N TYR A 122 -3.24 -9.93 -24.07
CA TYR A 122 -2.09 -9.39 -23.38
C TYR A 122 -0.80 -10.08 -23.84
N VAL A 123 0.33 -9.40 -23.68
CA VAL A 123 1.67 -9.94 -23.84
C VAL A 123 2.47 -9.57 -22.60
N ASN A 124 3.12 -10.57 -21.99
CA ASN A 124 4.13 -10.34 -20.96
C ASN A 124 5.51 -10.34 -21.60
N VAL A 125 6.34 -9.36 -21.27
CA VAL A 125 7.65 -9.15 -21.89
C VAL A 125 8.70 -8.95 -20.81
N THR A 126 9.81 -9.65 -20.93
CA THR A 126 10.99 -9.47 -20.09
C THR A 126 12.12 -8.95 -20.97
N PHE A 127 12.73 -7.84 -20.58
CA PHE A 127 13.87 -7.24 -21.28
C PHE A 127 15.21 -7.69 -20.69
N GLU A 128 16.27 -7.57 -21.48
CA GLU A 128 17.65 -7.78 -21.03
C GLU A 128 18.16 -6.60 -20.19
N ASP A 129 17.88 -5.37 -20.64
CA ASP A 129 18.19 -4.12 -19.90
C ASP A 129 16.97 -3.63 -19.12
N VAL A 130 17.22 -3.04 -17.95
CA VAL A 130 16.21 -2.41 -17.10
C VAL A 130 15.74 -1.08 -17.71
N ASN A 131 16.58 -0.38 -18.48
CA ASN A 131 16.20 0.88 -19.11
C ASN A 131 15.07 0.71 -20.15
N ASP A 132 15.07 -0.41 -20.87
CA ASP A 132 14.05 -0.76 -21.87
C ASP A 132 12.63 -0.84 -21.27
N TYR A 133 12.53 -1.05 -19.94
CA TYR A 133 11.24 -1.12 -19.27
C TYR A 133 10.51 0.23 -19.31
N GLU A 134 11.22 1.33 -19.06
CA GLU A 134 10.63 2.66 -19.03
C GLU A 134 10.13 3.10 -20.42
N ASP A 135 10.86 2.72 -21.47
CA ASP A 135 10.47 3.00 -22.85
C ASP A 135 9.17 2.32 -23.26
N VAL A 136 8.94 1.08 -22.79
CA VAL A 136 7.68 0.36 -23.06
C VAL A 136 6.57 0.85 -22.14
N ILE A 137 6.86 1.18 -20.88
CA ILE A 137 5.89 1.78 -19.96
C ILE A 137 5.33 3.10 -20.52
N SER A 138 6.14 3.87 -21.23
CA SER A 138 5.70 5.09 -21.92
C SER A 138 4.58 4.86 -22.95
N MET A 139 4.41 3.63 -23.44
CA MET A 139 3.34 3.25 -24.37
C MET A 139 1.97 3.10 -23.67
N ASN A 140 1.89 3.22 -22.35
CA ASN A 140 0.62 3.14 -21.64
C ASN A 140 -0.36 4.22 -22.12
N ARG A 141 -1.61 3.81 -22.43
CA ARG A 141 -2.69 4.64 -22.98
C ARG A 141 -2.42 5.18 -24.40
N THR A 142 -1.46 4.61 -25.12
CA THR A 142 -1.30 4.92 -26.54
C THR A 142 -2.37 4.21 -27.36
N MET A 143 -2.72 4.81 -28.51
CA MET A 143 -3.67 4.23 -29.46
C MET A 143 -2.89 3.54 -30.58
N VAL A 144 -3.15 2.27 -30.80
CA VAL A 144 -2.56 1.47 -31.87
C VAL A 144 -3.71 0.89 -32.69
N GLU A 145 -3.78 1.22 -33.98
CA GLU A 145 -4.83 0.70 -34.90
C GLU A 145 -6.26 0.92 -34.41
N GLY A 146 -6.50 2.06 -33.74
CA GLY A 146 -7.82 2.39 -33.21
C GLY A 146 -8.15 1.79 -31.84
N GLU A 147 -7.24 1.00 -31.26
CA GLU A 147 -7.39 0.41 -29.93
C GLU A 147 -6.47 1.10 -28.90
N TYR A 148 -6.97 1.30 -27.68
CA TYR A 148 -6.13 1.79 -26.59
C TYR A 148 -5.43 0.63 -25.90
N ILE A 149 -4.11 0.73 -25.77
CA ILE A 149 -3.32 -0.26 -25.04
C ILE A 149 -2.97 0.22 -23.63
N GLY A 150 -3.03 -0.70 -22.68
CA GLY A 150 -2.54 -0.53 -21.33
C GLY A 150 -1.17 -1.16 -21.18
N VAL A 151 -0.27 -0.50 -20.46
CA VAL A 151 1.05 -1.03 -20.12
C VAL A 151 1.33 -0.82 -18.64
N PHE A 152 1.76 -1.87 -17.96
CA PHE A 152 2.19 -1.78 -16.57
C PHE A 152 3.33 -2.73 -16.25
N ARG A 153 4.16 -2.34 -15.28
CA ARG A 153 5.22 -3.16 -14.73
C ARG A 153 4.65 -4.13 -13.70
N ASN A 154 4.98 -5.40 -13.84
CA ASN A 154 4.59 -6.44 -12.91
C ASN A 154 5.84 -7.02 -12.23
N ASN A 155 5.97 -6.73 -10.94
CA ASN A 155 7.01 -7.27 -10.10
C ASN A 155 6.41 -8.48 -9.39
N MET A 156 6.52 -9.65 -10.01
CA MET A 156 6.01 -10.88 -9.43
C MET A 156 7.02 -11.33 -8.37
N VAL A 157 6.70 -11.04 -7.12
CA VAL A 157 7.48 -11.48 -5.97
C VAL A 157 7.05 -12.90 -5.61
N SER A 158 8.01 -13.74 -5.22
CA SER A 158 7.75 -15.06 -4.66
C SER A 158 6.58 -14.98 -3.69
N ARG A 159 5.65 -15.94 -3.74
CA ARG A 159 4.59 -16.09 -2.74
C ARG A 159 5.22 -16.41 -1.37
N GLY A 160 5.73 -15.39 -0.71
CA GLY A 160 6.19 -15.42 0.67
C GLY A 160 5.47 -14.32 1.44
N ASN A 161 5.34 -14.52 2.75
CA ASN A 161 4.60 -13.62 3.62
C ASN A 161 5.20 -12.22 3.59
N ILE A 162 4.50 -11.25 3.01
CA ILE A 162 4.78 -9.82 3.19
C ILE A 162 4.52 -9.53 4.67
N LYS A 163 5.58 -9.33 5.46
CA LYS A 163 5.46 -9.00 6.88
C LYS A 163 5.56 -7.49 7.04
N LYS A 164 4.50 -6.90 7.60
CA LYS A 164 4.55 -5.50 8.06
C LYS A 164 5.66 -5.38 9.11
N LYS A 165 6.47 -4.32 9.03
CA LYS A 165 7.47 -4.05 10.07
C LYS A 165 6.71 -3.68 11.34
N GLU A 166 6.55 -4.63 12.25
CA GLU A 166 5.95 -4.36 13.53
C GLU A 166 6.89 -3.42 14.30
N LYS A 167 6.44 -2.19 14.57
CA LYS A 167 7.13 -1.32 15.52
C LYS A 167 7.16 -2.05 16.87
N GLY A 168 8.36 -2.26 17.40
CA GLY A 168 8.54 -2.85 18.73
C GLY A 168 7.82 -2.02 19.80
N LEU A 169 7.44 -2.64 20.91
CA LEU A 169 6.71 -1.97 22.00
C LEU A 169 7.40 -0.68 22.46
N ILE A 170 8.74 -0.69 22.52
CA ILE A 170 9.55 0.47 22.91
C ILE A 170 9.40 1.62 21.90
N SER A 171 9.47 1.33 20.60
CA SER A 171 9.28 2.35 19.56
C SER A 171 7.88 2.93 19.61
N LYS A 172 6.86 2.12 19.88
CA LYS A 172 5.48 2.59 20.07
C LYS A 172 5.33 3.46 21.32
N MET A 173 6.01 3.10 22.41
CA MET A 173 6.01 3.88 23.65
C MET A 173 6.72 5.23 23.48
N LEU A 174 7.86 5.25 22.77
CA LEU A 174 8.60 6.49 22.50
C LEU A 174 7.80 7.44 21.60
N GLU A 175 7.21 6.92 20.52
CA GLU A 175 6.34 7.71 19.63
C GLU A 175 5.09 8.23 20.37
N TYR A 176 4.55 7.45 21.31
CA TYR A 176 3.46 7.91 22.16
C TYR A 176 3.86 9.03 23.13
N LEU A 177 5.08 8.96 23.69
CA LEU A 177 5.55 9.93 24.68
C LEU A 177 6.17 11.19 24.05
N PHE A 178 6.73 11.09 22.84
CA PHE A 178 7.53 12.15 22.23
C PHE A 178 7.06 12.58 20.83
N GLY A 179 6.01 11.95 20.28
CA GLY A 179 5.48 12.23 18.94
C GLY A 179 6.35 11.67 17.83
#